data_AF-A0A939XEL9-F1
#
_entry.id   AF-A0A939XEL9-F1
#
_cell.length_a   1.000
_cell.length_b   1.000
_cell.length_c   1.000
_cell.angle_alpha   90.00
_cell.angle_beta   90.00
_cell.angle_gamma   90.00
#
_symmetry.space_group_name_H-M   'P 1'
#
loop_
_entity.id
_entity.type
_entity.pdbx_description
1 polymer ?
#
loop_
_entity_poly.entity_id
_entity_poly.type
_entity_poly.pdbx_seq_one_letter_code
_entity_poly.pdbx_strand_id
1 'polypeptide(L)'
;MDRRSFFKTTAVGAAAVALAGGPASVLTGCTPKKPKVALNLSFQTGIAVGESYAEKFDYMESLGIVGYEPGGQELVRRYDEIAKALEGRNLKVSAICAGFRGFILAEDPAVKAEFDSSMREIIDAAGQIGSTGVIMV
;
A
#
# COMPACT_ATOMS: atom_id res chain seq x y z
N MET A 1 -51.43 -8.62 -3.01
CA MET A 1 -51.20 -7.42 -2.16
C MET A 1 -51.08 -6.23 -3.09
N ASP A 2 -51.94 -5.22 -2.96
CA ASP A 2 -51.95 -4.04 -3.85
C ASP A 2 -50.84 -3.06 -3.42
N ARG A 3 -50.10 -2.50 -4.38
CA ARG A 3 -49.04 -1.51 -4.10
C ARG A 3 -49.60 -0.29 -3.36
N ARG A 4 -50.83 0.13 -3.67
CA ARG A 4 -51.51 1.23 -2.97
C ARG A 4 -51.89 0.87 -1.53
N SER A 5 -52.25 -0.39 -1.26
CA SER A 5 -52.52 -0.82 0.11
C SER A 5 -51.23 -0.93 0.92
N PHE A 6 -50.13 -1.40 0.30
CA PHE A 6 -48.82 -1.43 0.94
C PHE A 6 -48.35 -0.04 1.38
N PHE A 7 -48.38 0.97 0.50
CA PHE A 7 -47.95 2.33 0.86
C PHE A 7 -48.80 2.96 1.97
N LYS A 8 -50.11 2.73 1.97
CA LYS A 8 -50.99 3.23 3.04
C LYS A 8 -50.69 2.55 4.38
N THR A 9 -50.50 1.24 4.38
CA THR A 9 -50.19 0.48 5.59
C THR A 9 -48.82 0.84 6.16
N THR A 10 -47.80 1.04 5.32
CA THR A 10 -46.45 1.43 5.76
C THR A 10 -46.40 2.86 6.31
N ALA A 11 -47.16 3.80 5.71
CA ALA A 11 -47.24 5.18 6.20
C ALA A 11 -47.96 5.28 7.57
N VAL A 12 -49.01 4.49 7.79
CA VAL A 12 -49.72 4.44 9.07
C VAL A 12 -48.87 3.76 10.15
N GLY A 13 -48.12 2.70 9.80
CA GLY A 13 -47.20 2.03 10.73
C GLY A 13 -46.05 2.93 11.21
N ALA A 14 -45.49 3.76 10.31
CA ALA A 14 -44.41 4.69 10.68
C ALA A 14 -44.89 5.83 11.60
N ALA A 15 -46.11 6.35 11.39
CA ALA A 15 -46.69 7.38 12.25
C ALA A 15 -47.02 6.86 13.66
N ALA A 16 -47.46 5.61 13.78
CA ALA A 16 -47.75 4.99 15.08
C ALA A 16 -46.49 4.79 15.94
N VAL A 17 -45.34 4.49 15.33
CA VAL A 17 -44.06 4.33 16.03
C VAL A 17 -43.49 5.69 16.48
N ALA A 18 -43.69 6.75 15.70
CA ALA A 18 -43.24 8.10 16.04
C ALA A 18 -44.05 8.72 17.20
N LEU A 19 -45.34 8.40 17.32
CA LEU A 19 -46.21 8.92 18.40
C LEU A 19 -46.09 8.14 19.72
N ALA A 20 -45.54 6.93 19.70
CA ALA A 20 -45.37 6.08 20.89
C ALA A 20 -44.13 6.43 21.73
N GLY A 21 -43.40 7.49 21.41
CA GLY A 21 -42.18 7.88 22.14
C GLY A 21 -41.06 6.84 22.07
N GLY A 22 -41.11 5.92 21.08
CA GLY A 22 -40.07 4.92 20.88
C GLY A 22 -38.72 5.62 20.67
N PRO A 23 -37.63 5.16 21.31
CA PRO A 23 -36.37 5.87 21.27
C PRO A 23 -35.88 5.93 19.82
N ALA A 24 -35.72 7.14 19.30
CA ALA A 24 -35.16 7.41 17.96
C ALA A 24 -33.80 6.72 17.74
N SER A 25 -33.14 6.32 18.83
CA SER A 25 -31.91 5.52 18.85
C SER A 25 -32.03 4.13 18.21
N VAL A 26 -33.24 3.58 18.02
CA VAL A 26 -33.43 2.26 17.38
C VAL A 26 -33.34 2.35 15.84
N LEU A 27 -33.57 3.53 15.26
CA LEU A 27 -33.45 3.76 13.81
C LEU A 27 -32.03 4.19 13.40
N THR A 28 -31.24 4.70 14.32
CA THR A 28 -29.81 4.91 14.12
C THR A 28 -29.10 3.64 14.54
N GLY A 29 -28.95 2.69 13.61
CA GLY A 29 -27.92 1.66 13.71
C GLY A 29 -26.56 2.35 13.80
N CYS A 30 -26.16 2.75 15.01
CA CYS A 30 -24.88 3.36 15.34
C CYS A 30 -23.79 2.30 15.18
N THR A 31 -23.47 1.96 13.95
CA THR A 31 -22.18 1.39 13.64
C THR A 31 -21.15 2.48 13.92
N PRO A 32 -20.22 2.29 14.87
CA PRO A 32 -19.20 3.29 15.13
C PRO A 32 -18.45 3.56 13.82
N LYS A 33 -18.36 4.84 13.44
CA LYS A 33 -17.66 5.26 12.23
C LYS A 33 -16.21 4.83 12.39
N LYS A 34 -15.77 3.84 11.61
CA LYS A 34 -14.39 3.34 11.69
C LYS A 34 -13.42 4.52 11.55
N PRO A 35 -12.35 4.58 12.36
CA PRO A 35 -11.35 5.63 12.21
C PRO A 35 -10.83 5.62 10.79
N LYS A 36 -10.69 6.81 10.19
CA LYS A 36 -10.12 6.94 8.85
C LYS A 36 -8.63 6.59 8.95
N VAL A 37 -8.25 5.45 8.38
CA VAL A 37 -6.85 5.03 8.22
C VAL A 37 -6.38 5.48 6.84
N ALA A 38 -5.17 6.03 6.76
CA ALA A 38 -4.56 6.40 5.48
C ALA A 38 -4.17 5.15 4.69
N LEU A 39 -4.49 5.12 3.40
CA LEU A 39 -3.99 4.10 2.46
C LEU A 39 -2.72 4.65 1.80
N ASN A 40 -1.57 4.16 2.23
CA ASN A 40 -0.28 4.58 1.70
C ASN A 40 0.07 3.73 0.48
N LEU A 41 -0.21 4.27 -0.71
CA LEU A 41 0.08 3.58 -1.98
C LEU A 41 1.57 3.68 -2.33
N SER A 42 2.07 2.64 -2.98
CA SER A 42 3.46 2.51 -3.43
C SER A 42 3.50 1.98 -4.86
N PHE A 43 4.48 2.42 -5.64
CA PHE A 43 4.73 1.92 -7.00
C PHE A 43 6.10 1.26 -7.12
N GLN A 44 6.16 0.16 -7.87
CA GLN A 44 7.42 -0.38 -8.38
C GLN A 44 7.98 0.51 -9.50
N THR A 45 9.28 0.43 -9.74
CA THR A 45 10.04 1.25 -10.72
C THR A 45 9.41 1.37 -12.11
N GLY A 46 8.73 0.32 -12.59
CA GLY A 46 8.16 0.26 -13.94
C GLY A 46 6.77 0.90 -14.09
N ILE A 47 6.15 1.39 -13.01
CA ILE A 47 4.76 1.87 -13.05
C ILE A 47 4.67 3.36 -13.40
N ALA A 48 5.54 4.18 -12.82
CA ALA A 48 5.54 5.63 -13.03
C ALA A 48 6.12 6.00 -14.41
N VAL A 49 5.51 6.97 -15.07
CA VAL A 49 6.00 7.52 -16.35
C VAL A 49 7.17 8.48 -16.08
N GLY A 50 8.21 8.42 -16.90
CA GLY A 50 9.40 9.26 -16.81
C GLY A 50 10.67 8.49 -17.15
N GLU A 51 11.69 9.19 -17.65
CA GLU A 51 12.97 8.60 -18.03
C GLU A 51 13.97 8.61 -16.86
N SER A 52 13.87 9.62 -15.99
CA SER A 52 14.70 9.75 -14.78
C SER A 52 13.92 9.41 -13.50
N TYR A 53 14.62 9.10 -12.40
CA TYR A 53 13.96 8.93 -11.10
C TYR A 53 13.25 10.19 -10.65
N ALA A 54 13.82 11.37 -10.91
CA ALA A 54 13.19 12.64 -10.58
C ALA A 54 11.83 12.80 -11.27
N GLU A 55 11.76 12.56 -12.59
CA GLU A 55 10.50 12.63 -13.35
C GLU A 55 9.47 11.61 -12.85
N LYS A 56 9.91 10.37 -12.58
CA LYS A 56 9.04 9.33 -12.04
C LYS A 56 8.50 9.71 -10.66
N PHE A 57 9.33 10.27 -9.79
CA PHE A 57 8.93 10.68 -8.45
C PHE A 57 8.02 11.91 -8.49
N ASP A 58 8.26 12.88 -9.38
CA ASP A 58 7.34 13.98 -9.64
C ASP A 58 5.96 13.47 -10.06
N TYR A 59 5.93 12.48 -10.97
CA TYR A 59 4.69 11.84 -11.40
C TYR A 59 3.98 11.12 -10.24
N MET A 60 4.71 10.36 -9.44
CA MET A 60 4.18 9.66 -8.26
C MET A 60 3.58 10.62 -7.24
N GLU A 61 4.30 11.69 -6.90
CA GLU A 61 3.83 12.70 -5.96
C GLU A 61 2.59 13.43 -6.49
N SER A 62 2.49 13.68 -7.80
CA SER A 62 1.29 14.28 -8.41
C SER A 62 0.01 13.45 -8.25
N LEU A 63 0.17 12.13 -8.04
CA LEU A 63 -0.92 11.18 -7.80
C LEU A 63 -1.17 10.90 -6.32
N GLY A 64 -0.39 11.50 -5.42
CA GLY A 64 -0.44 11.23 -3.98
C GLY A 64 0.14 9.87 -3.58
N ILE A 65 1.00 9.28 -4.42
CA ILE A 65 1.76 8.08 -4.09
C ILE A 65 2.86 8.46 -3.10
N VAL A 66 3.05 7.66 -2.05
CA VAL A 66 3.97 7.95 -0.94
C VAL A 66 5.09 6.90 -0.82
N GLY A 67 4.99 5.79 -1.55
CA GLY A 67 5.96 4.70 -1.54
C GLY A 67 6.58 4.44 -2.92
N TYR A 68 7.87 4.11 -2.91
CA TYR A 68 8.63 3.64 -4.05
C TYR A 68 9.25 2.26 -3.74
N GLU A 69 9.06 1.30 -4.62
CA GLU A 69 9.52 -0.09 -4.46
C GLU A 69 10.54 -0.45 -5.56
N PRO A 70 11.85 -0.21 -5.35
CA PRO A 70 12.89 -0.62 -6.29
C PRO A 70 13.12 -2.12 -6.28
N GLY A 71 13.72 -2.64 -7.35
CA GLY A 71 14.29 -3.98 -7.34
C GLY A 71 15.59 -4.04 -6.53
N GLY A 72 15.97 -5.20 -5.97
CA GLY A 72 17.18 -5.30 -5.14
C GLY A 72 18.48 -4.97 -5.89
N GLN A 73 18.69 -5.53 -7.09
CA GLN A 73 19.88 -5.19 -7.90
C GLN A 73 19.87 -3.73 -8.39
N GLU A 74 18.68 -3.20 -8.65
CA GLU A 74 18.53 -1.80 -9.02
C GLU A 74 19.01 -0.91 -7.88
N LEU A 75 18.52 -1.17 -6.65
CA LEU A 75 18.92 -0.41 -5.47
C LEU A 75 20.43 -0.49 -5.24
N VAL A 76 21.02 -1.68 -5.27
CA VAL A 76 22.47 -1.84 -5.03
C VAL A 76 23.29 -1.07 -6.08
N ARG A 77 22.91 -1.12 -7.36
CA ARG A 77 23.68 -0.47 -8.44
C ARG A 77 23.48 1.03 -8.54
N ARG A 78 22.32 1.53 -8.11
CA ARG A 78 21.90 2.93 -8.32
C ARG A 78 21.52 3.62 -7.01
N TYR A 79 22.07 3.14 -5.89
CA TYR A 79 21.77 3.65 -4.55
C TYR A 79 21.85 5.17 -4.47
N ASP A 80 23.00 5.76 -4.84
CA ASP A 80 23.22 7.21 -4.73
C ASP A 80 22.25 8.01 -5.59
N GLU A 81 21.90 7.49 -6.77
CA GLU A 81 20.97 8.16 -7.68
C GLU A 81 19.54 8.16 -7.12
N ILE A 82 19.10 7.01 -6.59
CA ILE A 82 17.79 6.86 -5.95
C ILE A 82 17.73 7.73 -4.70
N ALA A 83 18.72 7.62 -3.82
CA ALA A 83 18.78 8.36 -2.56
C ALA A 83 18.72 9.87 -2.81
N LYS A 84 19.55 10.37 -3.75
CA LYS A 84 19.54 11.78 -4.15
C LYS A 84 18.20 12.21 -4.74
N ALA A 85 17.58 11.38 -5.57
CA ALA A 85 16.27 11.71 -6.16
C ALA A 85 15.15 11.77 -5.10
N LEU A 86 15.28 11.07 -3.98
CA LEU A 86 14.32 11.09 -2.86
C LEU A 86 14.52 12.26 -1.88
N GLU A 87 15.68 12.93 -1.89
CA GLU A 87 15.98 14.01 -0.94
C GLU A 87 14.93 15.12 -0.98
N GLY A 88 14.38 15.45 0.19
CA GLY A 88 13.39 16.52 0.35
C GLY A 88 11.98 16.21 -0.14
N ARG A 89 11.72 14.99 -0.65
CA ARG A 89 10.39 14.59 -1.15
C ARG A 89 9.50 14.00 -0.06
N ASN A 90 8.20 13.99 -0.30
CA ASN A 90 7.24 13.23 0.50
C ASN A 90 7.03 11.81 -0.07
N LEU A 91 8.13 11.20 -0.50
CA LEU A 91 8.18 9.87 -1.08
C LEU A 91 9.29 9.08 -0.38
N LYS A 92 9.02 7.83 -0.01
CA LYS A 92 9.99 6.96 0.68
C LYS A 92 10.12 5.63 -0.03
N VAL A 93 11.28 5.00 0.14
CA VAL A 93 11.39 3.57 -0.19
C VAL A 93 10.46 2.79 0.72
N SER A 94 9.57 1.99 0.13
CA SER A 94 8.67 1.11 0.85
C SER A 94 9.36 -0.24 1.08
N ALA A 95 9.07 -1.26 0.27
CA ALA A 95 9.79 -2.52 0.24
C ALA A 95 10.86 -2.53 -0.86
N ILE A 96 11.71 -3.56 -0.84
CA ILE A 96 12.58 -3.92 -1.96
C ILE A 96 12.04 -5.20 -2.60
N CYS A 97 11.86 -5.21 -3.91
CA CYS A 97 11.37 -6.38 -4.62
C CYS A 97 12.52 -7.25 -5.14
N ALA A 98 12.76 -8.39 -4.48
CA ALA A 98 13.70 -9.42 -4.91
C ALA A 98 15.09 -8.87 -5.30
N GLY A 99 15.68 -9.37 -6.40
CA GLY A 99 16.99 -8.96 -6.92
C GLY A 99 18.18 -9.78 -6.40
N PHE A 100 17.97 -10.68 -5.46
CA PHE A 100 19.02 -11.63 -5.07
C PHE A 100 19.31 -12.60 -6.23
N ARG A 101 20.52 -13.17 -6.20
CA ARG A 101 20.95 -14.25 -7.09
C ARG A 101 20.84 -15.58 -6.35
N GLY A 102 20.85 -16.70 -7.08
CA GLY A 102 20.66 -18.02 -6.48
C GLY A 102 19.29 -18.22 -5.81
N PHE A 103 19.18 -19.24 -4.95
CA PHE A 103 17.94 -19.59 -4.27
C PHE A 103 18.20 -20.25 -2.91
N ILE A 104 17.41 -19.87 -1.89
CA ILE A 104 17.64 -20.30 -0.50
C ILE A 104 17.47 -21.81 -0.27
N LEU A 105 16.58 -22.46 -1.03
CA LEU A 105 16.33 -23.90 -0.94
C LEU A 105 17.09 -24.69 -2.01
N ALA A 106 18.09 -24.09 -2.66
CA ALA A 106 18.91 -24.83 -3.62
C ALA A 106 19.65 -25.99 -2.92
N GLU A 107 19.65 -27.16 -3.57
CA GLU A 107 20.43 -28.32 -3.13
C GLU A 107 21.92 -28.11 -3.38
N ASP A 108 22.26 -27.42 -4.46
CA ASP A 108 23.64 -27.02 -4.76
C ASP A 108 24.12 -25.98 -3.73
N PRO A 109 25.15 -26.30 -2.91
CA PRO A 109 25.69 -25.38 -1.93
C PRO A 109 26.20 -24.07 -2.52
N ALA A 110 26.69 -24.06 -3.77
CA ALA A 110 27.19 -22.86 -4.42
C ALA A 110 26.05 -21.87 -4.73
N VAL A 111 24.91 -22.37 -5.21
CA VAL A 111 23.71 -21.57 -5.48
C VAL A 111 23.12 -21.00 -4.18
N LYS A 112 23.15 -21.79 -3.10
CA LYS A 112 22.70 -21.32 -1.78
C LYS A 112 23.64 -20.26 -1.19
N ALA A 113 24.95 -20.38 -1.40
CA ALA A 113 25.93 -19.38 -0.98
C ALA A 113 25.82 -18.08 -1.79
N GLU A 114 25.49 -18.16 -3.09
CA GLU A 114 25.20 -16.98 -3.91
C GLU A 114 23.95 -16.24 -3.42
N PHE A 115 22.91 -16.98 -3.00
CA PHE A 115 21.75 -16.39 -2.34
C PHE A 115 22.10 -15.65 -1.06
N ASP A 116 22.83 -16.29 -0.14
CA ASP A 116 23.18 -15.66 1.14
C ASP A 116 24.00 -14.37 0.93
N SER A 117 24.99 -14.39 0.03
CA SER A 117 25.82 -13.21 -0.24
C SER A 117 25.03 -12.07 -0.89
N SER A 118 24.29 -12.34 -1.97
CA SER A 118 23.53 -11.30 -2.68
C SER A 118 22.35 -10.75 -1.85
N MET A 119 21.70 -11.57 -1.03
CA MET A 119 20.65 -11.10 -0.14
C MET A 119 21.20 -10.17 0.95
N ARG A 120 22.40 -10.44 1.50
CA ARG A 120 23.06 -9.54 2.47
C ARG A 120 23.40 -8.19 1.87
N GLU A 121 23.91 -8.16 0.64
CA GLU A 121 24.17 -6.90 -0.08
C GLU A 121 22.90 -6.06 -0.22
N ILE A 122 21.79 -6.70 -0.60
CA ILE A 122 20.50 -6.01 -0.76
C ILE A 122 19.94 -5.54 0.58
N ILE A 123 20.04 -6.36 1.63
CA ILE A 123 19.58 -5.99 2.98
C ILE A 123 20.38 -4.80 3.53
N ASP A 124 21.70 -4.74 3.29
CA ASP A 124 22.52 -3.61 3.72
C ASP A 124 22.07 -2.32 3.02
N ALA A 125 21.93 -2.34 1.69
CA ALA A 125 21.43 -1.19 0.93
C ALA A 125 19.99 -0.80 1.35
N ALA A 126 19.12 -1.78 1.59
CA ALA A 126 17.76 -1.57 2.08
C ALA A 126 17.74 -0.88 3.45
N GLY A 127 18.63 -1.28 4.35
CA GLY A 127 18.80 -0.67 5.66
C GLY A 127 19.28 0.77 5.59
N GLN A 128 20.24 1.07 4.72
CA GLN A 128 20.79 2.41 4.53
C GLN A 128 19.74 3.40 3.99
N ILE A 129 18.86 2.95 3.08
CA ILE A 129 17.80 3.81 2.50
C ILE A 129 16.49 3.80 3.31
N GLY A 130 16.44 3.07 4.43
CA GLY A 130 15.29 3.05 5.34
C GLY A 130 14.07 2.28 4.80
N SER A 131 14.30 1.23 4.00
CA SER A 131 13.22 0.36 3.54
C SER A 131 12.56 -0.42 4.69
N THR A 132 11.30 -0.79 4.50
CA THR A 132 10.54 -1.69 5.40
C THR A 132 11.08 -3.11 5.39
N GLY A 133 11.66 -3.57 4.28
CA GLY A 133 12.21 -4.92 4.16
C GLY A 133 12.35 -5.38 2.71
N VAL A 134 12.98 -6.54 2.55
CA VAL A 134 13.20 -7.18 1.24
C VAL A 134 12.21 -8.31 1.05
N ILE A 135 11.45 -8.26 -0.05
CA ILE A 135 10.53 -9.31 -0.47
C ILE A 135 11.33 -10.37 -1.22
N MET A 136 11.12 -11.63 -0.83
CA MET A 136 11.64 -12.80 -1.52
C MET A 136 10.47 -13.49 -2.24
N VAL A 137 10.58 -13.63 -3.57
CA VAL A 137 9.60 -14.28 -4.44
C VAL A 137 10.26 -15.29 -5.36
#